data_AF-A0A7C9MDN6-F1
#
_entry.id   AF-A0A7C9MDN6-F1
#
_cell.length_a   1.000
_cell.length_b   1.000
_cell.length_c   1.000
_cell.angle_alpha   90.00
_cell.angle_beta   90.00
_cell.angle_gamma   90.00
#
_symmetry.space_group_name_H-M   'P 1'
#
loop_
_entity.id
_entity.type
_entity.pdbx_description
1 polymer ?
#
loop_
_entity_poly.entity_id
_entity_poly.type
_entity_poly.pdbx_seq_one_letter_code
_entity_poly.pdbx_strand_id
1 'polypeptide(L)'
;MPDGETLTVLALGMGWVALLLVAGLALAFAHDPDAGLWTRAHRHDQLPRVMASRYVALGLLLAGILLAGSLPLLALFFAVGAYLGLTDALIYRRAGGTVWPHAAAAGAGALAALLTLAALLLTDAGAVGAAAGAATGALGD
;
A
#
# COMPACT_ATOMS: atom_id res chain seq x y z
N MET A 1 33.94 -6.46 -1.25
CA MET A 1 32.49 -6.55 -1.03
C MET A 1 31.88 -5.24 -1.50
N PRO A 2 30.70 -5.23 -2.14
CA PRO A 2 30.05 -3.97 -2.51
C PRO A 2 29.80 -3.13 -1.24
N ASP A 3 29.95 -1.81 -1.35
CA ASP A 3 29.65 -0.89 -0.26
C ASP A 3 28.14 -0.65 -0.11
N GLY A 4 27.75 0.01 0.98
CA GLY A 4 26.34 0.25 1.30
C GLY A 4 25.62 1.09 0.24
N GLU A 5 26.33 2.02 -0.41
CA GLU A 5 25.79 2.83 -1.50
C GLU A 5 25.48 1.97 -2.73
N THR A 6 26.44 1.15 -3.16
CA THR A 6 26.24 0.21 -4.28
C THR A 6 25.06 -0.72 -4.01
N LEU A 7 24.96 -1.29 -2.79
CA LEU A 7 23.84 -2.15 -2.41
C LEU A 7 22.49 -1.41 -2.44
N THR A 8 22.46 -0.14 -2.03
CA THR A 8 21.25 0.70 -2.06
C THR A 8 20.79 0.96 -3.49
N VAL A 9 21.70 1.35 -4.38
CA VAL A 9 21.39 1.58 -5.79
C VAL A 9 20.84 0.31 -6.45
N LEU A 10 21.45 -0.85 -6.18
CA LEU A 10 20.98 -2.13 -6.70
C LEU A 10 19.57 -2.48 -6.18
N ALA A 11 19.31 -2.27 -4.88
CA ALA A 11 18.00 -2.53 -4.29
C ALA A 11 16.90 -1.62 -4.90
N LEU A 12 17.18 -0.33 -5.04
CA LEU A 12 16.25 0.62 -5.67
C LEU A 12 16.01 0.28 -7.15
N GLY A 13 17.07 -0.06 -7.88
CA GLY A 13 16.96 -0.52 -9.28
C GLY A 13 16.06 -1.75 -9.41
N MET A 14 16.23 -2.75 -8.53
CA MET A 14 15.36 -3.92 -8.49
C MET A 14 13.90 -3.56 -8.16
N GLY A 15 13.70 -2.60 -7.26
CA GLY A 15 12.38 -2.06 -6.92
C GLY A 15 11.65 -1.47 -8.14
N TRP A 16 12.36 -0.68 -8.95
CA TRP A 16 11.81 -0.12 -10.19
C TRP A 16 11.44 -1.21 -11.21
N VAL A 17 12.31 -2.20 -11.39
CA VAL A 17 12.02 -3.35 -12.27
C VAL A 17 10.77 -4.09 -11.80
N ALA A 18 10.67 -4.38 -10.51
CA ALA A 18 9.50 -5.04 -9.93
C ALA A 18 8.22 -4.22 -10.15
N LEU A 19 8.27 -2.89 -9.96
CA LEU A 19 7.14 -2.00 -10.22
C LEU A 19 6.67 -2.08 -11.67
N LEU A 20 7.59 -2.02 -12.64
CA LEU A 20 7.25 -2.10 -14.06
C LEU A 20 6.63 -3.45 -14.43
N LEU A 21 7.14 -4.54 -13.87
CA LEU A 21 6.58 -5.88 -14.09
C LEU A 21 5.15 -6.00 -13.53
N VAL A 22 4.90 -5.48 -12.32
CA VAL A 22 3.58 -5.48 -11.70
C VAL A 22 2.60 -4.59 -12.47
N ALA A 23 3.04 -3.39 -12.86
CA ALA A 23 2.22 -2.48 -13.65
C ALA A 23 1.84 -3.09 -15.02
N GLY A 24 2.80 -3.68 -15.72
CA GLY A 24 2.55 -4.39 -16.98
C GLY A 24 1.55 -5.54 -16.81
N LEU A 25 1.66 -6.30 -15.72
CA LEU A 25 0.72 -7.37 -15.43
C LEU A 25 -0.68 -6.85 -15.09
N ALA A 26 -0.77 -5.79 -14.28
CA ALA A 26 -2.05 -5.16 -13.95
C ALA A 26 -2.76 -4.63 -15.19
N LEU A 27 -2.04 -4.00 -16.12
CA LEU A 27 -2.58 -3.55 -17.40
C LEU A 27 -3.07 -4.72 -18.26
N ALA A 28 -2.32 -5.81 -18.33
CA ALA A 28 -2.73 -7.01 -19.06
C ALA A 28 -4.05 -7.58 -18.53
N PHE A 29 -4.17 -7.76 -17.20
CA PHE A 29 -5.41 -8.23 -16.57
C PHE A 29 -6.58 -7.25 -16.67
N ALA A 30 -6.31 -5.94 -16.69
CA ALA A 30 -7.34 -4.92 -16.86
C ALA A 30 -7.90 -4.87 -18.29
N HIS A 31 -7.08 -5.22 -19.28
CA HIS A 31 -7.49 -5.23 -20.69
C HIS A 31 -8.22 -6.52 -21.08
N ASP A 32 -7.64 -7.68 -20.76
CA ASP A 32 -8.21 -9.00 -21.02
C ASP A 32 -7.88 -9.95 -19.85
N PRO A 33 -8.82 -10.15 -18.91
CA PRO A 33 -8.58 -10.98 -17.74
C PRO A 33 -8.37 -12.46 -18.11
N ASP A 34 -9.00 -12.96 -19.17
CA ASP A 34 -8.90 -14.37 -19.57
C ASP A 34 -7.55 -14.65 -20.23
N ALA A 35 -7.09 -13.77 -21.12
CA ALA A 35 -5.73 -13.83 -21.65
C ALA A 35 -4.67 -13.67 -20.54
N GLY A 36 -4.94 -12.80 -19.55
CA GLY A 36 -4.10 -12.64 -18.36
C GLY A 36 -3.97 -13.93 -17.54
N LEU A 37 -5.07 -14.66 -17.35
CA LEU A 37 -5.05 -15.96 -16.67
C LEU A 37 -4.29 -17.01 -17.48
N TRP A 38 -4.54 -17.09 -18.79
CA TRP A 38 -3.91 -18.06 -19.66
C TRP A 38 -2.39 -17.88 -19.74
N THR A 39 -1.92 -16.64 -19.96
CA THR A 39 -0.47 -16.32 -20.05
C THR A 39 0.28 -16.61 -18.74
N ARG A 40 -0.41 -16.63 -17.60
CA ARG A 40 0.17 -16.96 -16.29
C ARG A 40 -0.10 -18.39 -15.84
N ALA A 41 -0.64 -19.23 -16.73
CA ALA A 41 -1.08 -20.59 -16.42
C ALA A 41 -1.96 -20.65 -15.14
N HIS A 42 -2.71 -19.58 -14.87
CA HIS A 42 -3.63 -19.52 -13.76
C HIS A 42 -4.91 -20.26 -14.09
N ARG A 43 -5.39 -21.06 -13.14
CA ARG A 43 -6.65 -21.78 -13.26
C ARG A 43 -7.71 -21.14 -12.39
N HIS A 44 -8.92 -20.99 -12.93
CA HIS A 44 -10.05 -20.40 -12.20
C HIS A 44 -10.36 -21.16 -10.89
N ASP A 45 -10.26 -22.49 -10.89
CA ASP A 45 -10.54 -23.31 -9.71
C ASP A 45 -9.53 -23.13 -8.57
N GLN A 46 -8.33 -22.60 -8.86
CA GLN A 46 -7.31 -22.31 -7.84
C GLN A 46 -7.41 -20.87 -7.31
N LEU A 47 -8.30 -20.02 -7.84
CA LEU A 47 -8.42 -18.61 -7.44
C LEU A 47 -8.62 -18.42 -5.93
N PRO A 48 -9.46 -19.21 -5.21
CA PRO A 48 -9.60 -19.06 -3.76
C PRO A 48 -8.27 -19.24 -3.01
N ARG A 49 -7.43 -20.19 -3.43
CA ARG A 49 -6.12 -20.44 -2.83
C ARG A 49 -5.12 -19.32 -3.13
N VAL A 50 -5.13 -18.82 -4.38
CA VAL A 50 -4.31 -17.65 -4.76
C VAL A 50 -4.72 -16.42 -3.97
N MET A 51 -6.01 -16.17 -3.78
CA MET A 51 -6.49 -15.07 -2.94
C MET A 51 -6.08 -15.23 -1.49
N ALA A 52 -6.20 -16.42 -0.91
CA ALA A 52 -5.72 -16.69 0.44
C ALA A 52 -4.23 -16.33 0.60
N SER A 53 -3.39 -16.70 -0.37
CA SER A 53 -1.95 -16.36 -0.36
C SER A 53 -1.70 -14.85 -0.39
N ARG A 54 -2.52 -14.09 -1.14
CA ARG A 54 -2.43 -12.63 -1.21
C ARG A 54 -2.80 -11.98 0.13
N TYR A 55 -3.84 -12.48 0.80
CA TYR A 55 -4.20 -12.00 2.14
C TYR A 55 -3.11 -12.28 3.18
N VAL A 56 -2.48 -13.46 3.13
CA VAL A 56 -1.33 -13.77 3.99
C VAL A 56 -0.17 -12.81 3.71
N ALA A 57 0.17 -12.59 2.43
CA ALA A 57 1.24 -11.66 2.06
C ALA A 57 0.96 -10.22 2.51
N LEU A 58 -0.28 -9.73 2.34
CA LEU A 58 -0.70 -8.41 2.82
C LEU A 58 -0.63 -8.31 4.35
N GLY A 59 -1.00 -9.38 5.07
CA GLY A 59 -0.87 -9.43 6.52
C GLY A 59 0.58 -9.36 7.00
N LEU A 60 1.48 -10.08 6.34
CA LEU A 60 2.93 -10.02 6.62
C LEU A 60 3.51 -8.63 6.30
N LEU A 61 3.10 -8.02 5.18
CA LEU A 61 3.51 -6.66 4.84
C LEU A 61 3.04 -5.65 5.90
N LEU A 62 1.78 -5.72 6.32
CA LEU A 62 1.25 -4.87 7.39
C LEU A 62 2.02 -5.07 8.69
N ALA A 63 2.29 -6.32 9.08
CA ALA A 63 3.08 -6.63 10.27
C ALA A 63 4.48 -6.00 10.18
N GLY A 64 5.14 -6.10 9.02
CA GLY A 64 6.44 -5.46 8.78
C GLY A 64 6.39 -3.93 8.90
N ILE A 65 5.36 -3.29 8.34
CA ILE A 65 5.15 -1.84 8.44
C ILE A 65 4.93 -1.41 9.90
N LEU A 66 4.11 -2.16 10.64
CA LEU A 66 3.84 -1.90 12.06
C LEU A 66 5.11 -2.04 12.91
N LEU A 67 5.90 -3.10 12.67
CA LEU A 67 7.19 -3.30 13.35
C LEU A 67 8.21 -2.22 13.00
N ALA A 68 8.18 -1.68 11.78
CA ALA A 68 9.03 -0.58 11.37
C ALA A 68 8.58 0.79 11.94
N GLY A 69 7.36 0.89 12.48
CA GLY A 69 6.83 2.13 13.05
C GLY A 69 6.64 3.28 12.04
N SER A 70 6.60 2.98 10.74
CA SER A 70 6.58 4.00 9.69
C SER A 70 5.15 4.44 9.37
N LEU A 71 4.72 5.57 9.95
CA LEU A 71 3.43 6.20 9.64
C LEU A 71 3.23 6.48 8.14
N PRO A 72 4.24 6.95 7.36
CA PRO A 72 4.09 7.12 5.92
C PRO A 72 3.74 5.83 5.19
N LEU A 73 4.43 4.72 5.51
CA LEU A 73 4.14 3.42 4.89
C LEU A 73 2.77 2.87 5.31
N LEU A 74 2.38 3.11 6.57
CA LEU A 74 1.08 2.69 7.08
C LEU A 74 -0.07 3.46 6.41
N ALA A 75 0.09 4.77 6.22
CA ALA A 75 -0.86 5.60 5.48
C ALA A 75 -1.00 5.13 4.02
N LEU A 76 0.13 4.84 3.36
CA LEU A 76 0.15 4.29 2.01
C LEU A 76 -0.57 2.93 1.94
N PHE A 77 -0.31 2.03 2.89
CA PHE A 77 -0.95 0.72 2.95
C PHE A 77 -2.48 0.83 3.04
N PHE A 78 -2.98 1.68 3.94
CA PHE A 78 -4.42 1.91 4.06
C PHE A 78 -5.04 2.56 2.82
N ALA A 79 -4.32 3.50 2.17
CA ALA A 79 -4.78 4.12 0.93
C ALA A 79 -4.88 3.10 -0.22
N VAL A 80 -3.90 2.19 -0.34
CA VAL A 80 -3.95 1.08 -1.30
C VAL A 80 -5.14 0.15 -1.00
N GLY A 81 -5.36 -0.20 0.27
CA GLY A 81 -6.52 -0.99 0.68
C GLY A 81 -7.85 -0.33 0.34
N ALA A 82 -7.95 1.00 0.54
CA ALA A 82 -9.12 1.79 0.17
C ALA A 82 -9.41 1.73 -1.33
N TYR A 83 -8.35 1.90 -2.14
CA TYR A 83 -8.42 1.79 -3.59
C TYR A 83 -8.88 0.40 -4.06
N LEU A 84 -8.33 -0.68 -3.48
CA LEU A 84 -8.72 -2.04 -3.81
C LEU A 84 -10.20 -2.29 -3.49
N GLY A 85 -10.64 -1.94 -2.27
CA GLY A 85 -12.05 -2.09 -1.87
C GLY A 85 -13.00 -1.28 -2.77
N LEU A 86 -12.62 -0.07 -3.15
CA LEU A 86 -13.44 0.76 -4.05
C LEU A 86 -13.51 0.14 -5.45
N THR A 87 -12.39 -0.32 -5.98
CA THR A 87 -12.32 -0.94 -7.31
C THR A 87 -13.16 -2.22 -7.35
N ASP A 88 -13.07 -3.08 -6.33
CA ASP A 88 -13.88 -4.28 -6.22
C ASP A 88 -15.37 -3.93 -6.12
N ALA A 89 -15.74 -2.93 -5.32
CA ALA A 89 -17.13 -2.47 -5.21
C ALA A 89 -17.68 -2.03 -6.58
N LEU A 90 -16.88 -1.35 -7.40
CA LEU A 90 -17.25 -0.93 -8.75
C LEU A 90 -17.39 -2.12 -9.70
N ILE A 91 -16.49 -3.11 -9.62
CA ILE A 91 -16.55 -4.34 -10.42
C ILE A 91 -17.81 -5.13 -10.09
N TYR A 92 -18.04 -5.42 -8.80
CA TYR A 92 -19.21 -6.18 -8.35
C TYR A 92 -20.52 -5.44 -8.65
N ARG A 93 -20.54 -4.11 -8.56
CA ARG A 93 -21.71 -3.32 -8.97
C ARG A 93 -22.03 -3.50 -10.45
N ARG A 94 -21.01 -3.52 -11.34
CA ARG A 94 -21.20 -3.73 -12.78
C ARG A 94 -21.63 -5.17 -13.11
N ALA A 95 -21.16 -6.14 -12.34
CA ALA A 95 -21.47 -7.55 -12.49
C ALA A 95 -22.80 -7.98 -11.82
N GLY A 96 -23.52 -7.07 -11.17
CA GLY A 96 -24.76 -7.38 -10.45
C GLY A 96 -24.57 -8.16 -9.15
N GLY A 97 -23.35 -8.17 -8.59
CA GLY A 97 -23.01 -8.87 -7.35
C GLY A 97 -23.08 -7.99 -6.09
N THR A 98 -22.65 -8.56 -4.96
CA THR A 98 -22.68 -7.90 -3.65
C THR A 98 -21.64 -6.78 -3.55
N VAL A 99 -22.09 -5.54 -3.35
CA VAL A 99 -21.22 -4.35 -3.28
C VAL A 99 -20.78 -4.01 -1.85
N TRP A 100 -21.66 -4.26 -0.88
CA TRP A 100 -21.52 -3.71 0.47
C TRP A 100 -20.22 -4.09 1.19
N PRO A 101 -19.74 -5.35 1.16
CA PRO A 101 -18.48 -5.71 1.83
C PRO A 101 -17.28 -4.93 1.29
N HIS A 102 -17.24 -4.71 -0.03
CA HIS A 102 -16.14 -4.02 -0.70
C HIS A 102 -16.19 -2.51 -0.42
N ALA A 103 -17.39 -1.90 -0.47
CA ALA A 103 -17.56 -0.49 -0.16
C ALA A 103 -17.23 -0.17 1.32
N ALA A 104 -17.61 -1.05 2.25
CA ALA A 104 -17.27 -0.90 3.66
C ALA A 104 -15.75 -0.98 3.90
N ALA A 105 -15.08 -1.96 3.26
CA ALA A 105 -13.62 -2.06 3.31
C ALA A 105 -12.93 -0.81 2.73
N ALA A 106 -13.46 -0.28 1.61
CA ALA A 106 -12.97 0.95 1.00
C ALA A 106 -13.05 2.15 1.95
N GLY A 107 -14.22 2.35 2.57
CA GLY A 107 -14.46 3.42 3.52
C GLY A 107 -13.58 3.32 4.77
N ALA A 108 -13.45 2.10 5.34
CA ALA A 108 -12.59 1.86 6.48
C ALA A 108 -11.11 2.14 6.16
N GLY A 109 -10.62 1.69 5.00
CA GLY A 109 -9.26 1.97 4.53
C GLY A 109 -9.03 3.47 4.32
N ALA A 110 -9.98 4.19 3.70
CA ALA A 110 -9.86 5.62 3.47
C ALA A 110 -9.80 6.40 4.80
N LEU A 111 -10.68 6.06 5.74
CA LEU A 111 -10.66 6.67 7.08
C LEU A 111 -9.34 6.39 7.80
N ALA A 112 -8.86 5.15 7.80
CA ALA A 112 -7.60 4.78 8.43
C ALA A 112 -6.40 5.52 7.80
N ALA A 113 -6.37 5.68 6.48
CA ALA A 113 -5.36 6.46 5.78
C ALA A 113 -5.38 7.93 6.22
N LEU A 114 -6.57 8.56 6.26
CA LEU A 114 -6.73 9.95 6.70
C LEU A 114 -6.29 10.16 8.15
N LEU A 115 -6.68 9.26 9.06
CA LEU A 115 -6.26 9.32 10.46
C LEU A 115 -4.74 9.16 10.59
N THR A 116 -4.12 8.27 9.82
CA THR A 116 -2.67 8.06 9.84
C THR A 116 -1.91 9.27 9.28
N LEU A 117 -2.41 9.88 8.20
CA LEU A 117 -1.86 11.13 7.66
C LEU A 117 -2.00 12.29 8.63
N ALA A 118 -3.15 12.43 9.30
CA ALA A 118 -3.34 13.43 10.34
C ALA A 118 -2.34 13.23 11.49
N ALA A 119 -2.14 11.99 11.95
CA ALA A 119 -1.16 11.68 12.98
C ALA A 119 0.27 12.04 12.56
N LEU A 120 0.66 11.72 11.31
CA LEU A 120 1.97 12.08 10.77
C LEU A 120 2.18 13.60 10.78
N LEU A 121 1.22 14.37 10.25
CA LEU A 121 1.30 15.83 10.20
C LEU A 121 1.36 16.48 11.59
N LEU A 122 0.62 15.95 12.56
CA LEU A 122 0.62 16.46 13.93
C LEU A 122 1.91 16.13 14.68
N THR A 123 2.52 14.96 14.38
CA THR A 123 3.80 14.56 14.99
C THR A 123 4.94 15.41 14.46
N ASP A 124 5.00 15.64 13.14
CA ASP A 124 6.02 16.48 12.52
C ASP A 124 5.88 17.95 12.94
N ALA A 125 4.65 18.48 13.00
CA ALA A 125 4.40 19.84 13.48
C ALA A 125 4.82 20.04 14.95
N GLY A 126 4.60 19.02 15.80
CA GLY A 126 5.07 19.02 17.18
C GLY A 126 6.60 19.05 17.31
N ALA A 127 7.30 18.30 16.46
CA ALA A 127 8.76 18.30 16.43
C ALA A 127 9.34 19.67 15.99
N VAL A 128 8.73 20.30 14.98
CA VAL A 128 9.12 21.65 14.52
C VAL A 128 8.85 22.70 15.60
N GLY A 129 7.70 22.64 16.28
CA GLY A 129 7.36 23.55 17.37
C GLY A 129 8.33 23.45 18.56
N ALA A 130 8.72 22.23 18.94
CA ALA A 130 9.71 21.99 19.99
C ALA A 130 11.10 22.53 19.62
N ALA A 131 11.54 22.33 18.38
CA ALA A 131 12.81 22.84 17.88
C ALA A 131 12.86 24.38 17.85
N ALA A 132 11.77 25.02 17.43
CA ALA A 132 11.65 26.49 17.43
C ALA A 132 11.67 27.06 18.85
N GLY A 133 10.97 26.43 19.80
CA GLY A 133 10.99 26.83 21.21
C GLY A 133 12.37 26.73 21.86
N ALA A 134 13.12 25.66 21.57
CA ALA A 134 14.49 25.49 22.06
C ALA A 134 15.45 26.56 21.49
N ALA A 135 15.31 26.90 20.20
CA ALA A 135 16.12 27.96 19.58
C ALA A 135 15.83 29.35 20.17
N THR A 136 14.59 29.65 20.53
CA THR A 136 14.24 30.93 21.18
C THR A 136 14.70 31.00 22.64
N GLY A 137 14.69 29.88 23.37
CA GLY A 137 15.22 29.83 24.74
C GLY A 137 16.72 30.05 24.80
N ALA A 138 17.48 29.49 23.85
CA ALA A 138 18.93 29.65 23.76
C ALA A 138 19.41 31.06 23.38
N LEU A 139 18.52 31.96 22.93
CA LEU A 139 18.82 33.36 22.61
C LEU A 139 18.38 34.33 23.71
N GLY A 140 17.69 33.84 24.75
CA GLY A 140 17.17 34.63 25.87
C GLY A 140 18.00 34.54 27.15
N ASP A 141 18.99 33.65 27.19
CA ASP A 141 19.97 33.46 28.29
C ASP A 141 21.36 34.01 27.89
#